data_AF-A0A3D3NDM6-F1
#
_entry.id   AF-A0A3D3NDM6-F1
#
_cell.length_a   1.000
_cell.length_b   1.000
_cell.length_c   1.000
_cell.angle_alpha   90.00
_cell.angle_beta   90.00
_cell.angle_gamma   90.00
#
_symmetry.space_group_name_H-M   'P 1'
#
loop_
_entity.id
_entity.type
_entity.pdbx_description
1 polymer ?
#
loop_
_entity_poly.entity_id
_entity_poly.type
_entity_poly.pdbx_seq_one_letter_code
_entity_poly.pdbx_strand_id
1 'polypeptide(L)' 'FRPTEVETLLGDPSKAREKLGWTPVTSLQQLVREMVLADYSSARRDAMVKLAGFQTFDHHE' A
#
# COMPACT_ATOMS: atom_id res chain seq x y z
N PHE A 1 -10.78 10.27 14.11
CA PHE A 1 -9.92 11.41 14.50
C PHE A 1 -8.88 10.88 15.45
N ARG A 2 -7.57 11.05 15.17
CA ARG A 2 -6.54 10.66 16.14
C ARG A 2 -6.38 11.81 17.14
N PRO A 3 -6.32 11.56 18.46
CA PRO A 3 -6.26 12.62 19.47
C PRO A 3 -5.09 13.61 19.31
N THR A 4 -4.01 13.19 18.63
CA THR A 4 -2.89 14.01 18.22
C THR A 4 -2.51 13.66 16.78
N GLU A 5 -2.53 14.66 15.90
CA GLU A 5 -2.13 14.50 14.50
C GLU A 5 -0.70 14.97 14.29
N VAL A 6 -0.04 14.40 13.29
CA VAL A 6 1.27 14.86 12.83
C VAL A 6 1.06 15.61 11.52
N GLU A 7 1.29 16.92 11.53
CA GLU A 7 0.99 17.78 10.38
C GLU A 7 1.91 17.50 9.18
N THR A 8 3.18 17.15 9.42
CA THR A 8 4.13 16.87 8.34
C THR A 8 5.20 15.86 8.74
N LEU A 9 5.63 15.07 7.75
CA LEU A 9 6.76 14.17 7.84
C LEU A 9 7.55 14.24 6.53
N LEU A 10 8.78 14.72 6.60
CA LEU A 10 9.70 14.81 5.47
C LEU A 10 11.10 14.36 5.92
N GLY A 11 11.57 13.25 5.36
CA GLY A 11 12.88 12.68 5.69
C GLY A 11 13.99 13.16 4.76
N ASP A 12 15.20 13.35 5.31
CA ASP A 12 16.43 13.56 4.53
C ASP A 12 17.24 12.24 4.44
N PRO A 13 17.31 11.60 3.25
CA PRO A 13 18.03 10.35 3.07
C PRO A 13 19.52 10.53 2.73
N SER A 14 20.10 11.74 2.82
CA SER A 14 21.47 12.02 2.35
C SER A 14 22.51 11.08 2.96
N LYS A 15 22.42 10.80 4.27
CA LYS A 15 23.31 9.86 4.96
C LYS A 15 23.25 8.44 4.39
N ALA A 16 22.06 7.95 4.03
CA ALA A 16 21.90 6.63 3.45
C ALA A 16 22.46 6.57 2.02
N ARG A 17 22.28 7.65 1.26
CA ARG A 17 22.86 7.78 -0.09
C ARG A 17 24.38 7.77 -0.05
N GLU A 18 24.99 8.56 0.84
CA GLU A 18 26.46 8.69 0.94
C GLU A 18 27.12 7.41 1.44
N LYS A 19 26.56 6.78 2.47
CA LYS A 19 27.20 5.63 3.13
C LYS A 19 26.85 4.29 2.51
N LEU A 20 25.66 4.18 1.92
CA LEU A 20 25.11 2.91 1.43
C LEU A 20 24.88 2.90 -0.08
N GLY A 21 25.07 4.05 -0.77
CA GLY A 21 24.67 4.19 -2.17
C GLY A 21 23.16 4.06 -2.39
N TRP A 22 22.36 4.19 -1.34
CA TRP A 22 20.93 3.91 -1.40
C TRP A 22 20.16 5.02 -2.13
N THR A 23 19.27 4.61 -3.03
CA THR A 23 18.30 5.48 -3.71
C THR A 23 16.98 4.73 -3.86
N PRO A 24 15.81 5.38 -3.68
CA PRO A 24 14.54 4.73 -3.95
C PRO A 24 14.44 4.41 -5.44
N VAL A 25 14.05 3.17 -5.76
CA VAL A 25 13.84 2.70 -7.14
C VAL A 25 12.37 2.80 -7.57
N THR A 26 11.46 2.92 -6.60
CA THR A 26 10.01 3.00 -6.82
C THR A 26 9.53 4.42 -6.54
N SER A 27 8.84 5.04 -7.50
CA SER A 27 8.20 6.33 -7.29
C SER A 27 6.89 6.19 -6.50
N LEU A 28 6.41 7.29 -5.91
CA LEU A 28 5.12 7.29 -5.22
C LEU A 28 3.98 6.82 -6.13
N GLN A 29 3.96 7.25 -7.39
CA GLN A 29 2.94 6.87 -8.36
C GLN A 29 2.97 5.37 -8.67
N GLN A 30 4.17 4.79 -8.78
CA GLN A 30 4.33 3.35 -8.99
C GLN A 30 3.85 2.56 -7.78
N LEU A 31 4.23 2.99 -6.58
CA LEU A 31 3.80 2.37 -5.32
C LEU A 31 2.26 2.38 -5.19
N VAL A 32 1.63 3.53 -5.39
CA VAL A 32 0.16 3.65 -5.35
C VAL A 32 -0.50 2.73 -6.38
N ARG A 33 0.02 2.68 -7.60
CA ARG A 33 -0.50 1.79 -8.64
C ARG A 33 -0.39 0.31 -8.25
N GLU A 34 0.76 -0.10 -7.71
CA GLU A 34 1.00 -1.48 -7.28
C GLU A 34 0.01 -1.88 -6.18
N MET A 35 -0.16 -1.04 -5.17
CA MET A 35 -1.08 -1.28 -4.05
C MET A 35 -2.54 -1.42 -4.53
N VAL A 36 -3.01 -0.47 -5.34
CA VAL A 36 -4.41 -0.50 -5.84
C VAL A 36 -4.68 -1.72 -6.72
N LEU A 37 -3.70 -2.15 -7.53
CA LEU A 37 -3.84 -3.35 -8.34
C LEU A 37 -3.88 -4.63 -7.49
N ALA A 38 -3.13 -4.67 -6.39
CA ALA A 38 -3.16 -5.77 -5.44
C ALA A 38 -4.54 -5.86 -4.78
N ASP A 39 -5.06 -4.75 -4.26
CA ASP A 39 -6.39 -4.69 -3.62
C ASP A 39 -7.50 -5.05 -4.60
N TYR A 40 -7.46 -4.50 -5.81
CA TYR A 40 -8.41 -4.84 -6.86
C TYR A 40 -8.39 -6.34 -7.17
N SER A 41 -7.20 -6.93 -7.25
CA SER A 41 -7.06 -8.36 -7.52
C SER A 41 -7.62 -9.21 -6.39
N SER A 42 -7.43 -8.80 -5.13
CA SER A 42 -8.01 -9.46 -3.96
C SER A 42 -9.53 -9.35 -3.96
N ALA A 43 -10.07 -8.13 -4.09
CA ALA A 43 -11.51 -7.90 -4.14
C ALA A 43 -12.20 -8.66 -5.30
N ARG A 44 -11.53 -8.76 -6.46
CA ARG A 44 -12.04 -9.52 -7.61
C ARG A 44 -12.12 -11.02 -7.32
N ARG A 45 -11.14 -11.59 -6.60
CA ARG A 45 -11.18 -13.01 -6.20
C ARG A 45 -12.36 -13.25 -5.26
N ASP A 46 -12.55 -12.39 -4.27
CA ASP A 46 -13.64 -12.55 -3.31
C ASP A 46 -15.00 -12.40 -4.00
N ALA A 47 -15.14 -11.43 -4.90
CA ALA A 47 -16.35 -11.29 -5.71
C ALA A 47 -16.67 -12.55 -6.52
N MET A 48 -15.66 -13.19 -7.12
CA MET A 48 -15.83 -14.44 -7.86
C MET A 48 -16.31 -15.60 -6.97
N VAL A 49 -15.73 -15.73 -5.77
CA VAL A 49 -16.10 -16.77 -4.81
C VAL A 49 -17.54 -16.56 -4.30
N LYS A 50 -17.92 -15.31 -4.00
CA LYS A 50 -19.30 -14.92 -3.66
C LYS A 50 -20.28 -15.26 -4.79
N LEU A 51 -19.94 -14.90 -6.03
CA LEU A 51 -20.77 -15.19 -7.21
C LEU A 51 -20.98 -16.69 -7.45
N ALA A 52 -19.98 -17.51 -7.12
CA ALA A 52 -20.06 -18.96 -7.19
C ALA A 52 -20.84 -19.60 -6.03
N GLY A 53 -21.40 -18.80 -5.10
CA GLY A 53 -22.24 -19.25 -4.00
C GLY A 53 -21.48 -19.68 -2.74
N PHE A 54 -20.17 -19.45 -2.68
CA PHE A 54 -19.35 -19.76 -1.52
C PHE A 54 -19.23 -18.56 -0.58
N GLN A 55 -19.07 -18.84 0.72
CA GLN A 55 -18.80 -17.80 1.70
C GLN A 55 -17.38 -17.25 1.53
N THR A 56 -17.25 -15.94 1.61
CA THR A 56 -15.96 -15.24 1.75
C THR A 56 -15.95 -14.48 3.06
N PHE A 57 -14.80 -14.40 3.72
CA PHE A 57 -14.64 -13.56 4.90
C PHE A 57 -14.21 -12.16 4.45
N ASP A 58 -15.10 -11.17 4.61
CA ASP A 58 -14.74 -9.77 4.42
C ASP A 58 -13.93 -9.33 5.65
N HIS A 59 -12.62 -9.45 5.58
CA HIS A 59 -11.74 -8.87 6.59
C HIS A 59 -11.80 -7.36 6.39
N HIS A 60 -12.44 -6.65 7.32
CA HIS A 60 -12.47 -5.19 7.32
C HIS A 60 -11.06 -4.66 7.63
N GLU A 61 -10.23 -4.53 6.61
CA GLU A 61 -9.01 -3.72 6.65
C GLU A 61 -9.33 -2.23 6.68
#